data_AF-A0AAV6C5N5-F1
#
_entry.id   AF-A0AAV6C5N5-F1
#
_cell.length_a   1.000
_cell.length_b   1.000
_cell.length_c   1.000
_cell.angle_alpha   90.00
_cell.angle_beta   90.00
_cell.angle_gamma   90.00
#
_symmetry.space_group_name_H-M   'P 1'
#
loop_
_entity.id
_entity.type
_entity.pdbx_description
1 polymer ?
#
loop_
_entity_poly.entity_id
_entity_poly.type
_entity_poly.pdbx_seq_one_letter_code
_entity_poly.pdbx_strand_id
1 'polypeptide(L)' 'MSETPPSSVHNVFVTGGTGFMGRNRIVELMRRGHTVSALARPGSEGKLP' A
#
# COMPACT_ATOMS: atom_id res chain seq x y z
N MET A 1 -5.20 -29.72 0.87
CA MET A 1 -4.26 -28.66 0.46
C MET A 1 -5.10 -27.60 -0.23
N SER A 2 -5.49 -26.53 0.47
CA SER A 2 -6.38 -25.51 -0.11
C SER A 2 -5.51 -24.46 -0.79
N GLU A 3 -5.50 -24.43 -2.12
CA GLU A 3 -4.86 -23.35 -2.87
C GLU A 3 -5.60 -22.04 -2.57
N THR A 4 -4.89 -21.08 -2.00
CA THR A 4 -5.40 -19.72 -1.88
C THR A 4 -5.51 -19.17 -3.31
N PRO A 5 -6.68 -18.68 -3.75
CA PRO A 5 -6.77 -18.08 -5.08
C PRO A 5 -5.75 -16.94 -5.19
N PRO A 6 -5.15 -16.72 -6.38
CA PRO A 6 -4.25 -15.59 -6.57
C PRO A 6 -4.99 -14.32 -6.10
N SER A 7 -4.35 -13.53 -5.23
CA SER A 7 -4.97 -12.31 -4.74
C SER A 7 -5.26 -11.41 -5.94
N SER A 8 -6.54 -11.16 -6.21
CA SER A 8 -6.95 -10.28 -7.30
C SER A 8 -6.26 -8.92 -7.18
N VAL A 9 -5.88 -8.33 -8.31
CA VAL A 9 -5.32 -6.97 -8.33
C VAL A 9 -6.43 -5.97 -8.00
N HIS A 10 -6.12 -5.00 -7.13
CA HIS A 10 -7.08 -4.03 -6.60
C HIS A 10 -6.48 -2.62 -6.60
N ASN A 11 -7.36 -1.62 -6.58
CA ASN A 11 -7.00 -0.23 -6.28
C ASN A 11 -7.20 -0.01 -4.78
N VAL A 12 -6.13 0.35 -4.06
CA VAL A 12 -6.13 0.47 -2.60
C VAL A 12 -5.86 1.91 -2.20
N PHE A 13 -6.76 2.49 -1.41
CA PHE A 13 -6.53 3.79 -0.78
C PHE A 13 -6.02 3.61 0.65
N VAL A 14 -4.87 4.21 0.98
CA VAL A 14 -4.21 4.08 2.27
C VAL A 14 -4.18 5.41 3.01
N THR A 15 -4.73 5.42 4.23
CA THR A 15 -4.51 6.50 5.20
C THR A 15 -3.32 6.16 6.10
N GLY A 16 -2.60 7.18 6.59
CA GLY A 16 -1.41 6.95 7.42
C GLY A 16 -0.22 6.33 6.66
N GLY A 17 -0.21 6.41 5.33
CA GLY A 17 0.84 5.84 4.47
C GLY A 17 2.25 6.38 4.75
N THR A 18 2.36 7.56 5.34
CA THR A 18 3.63 8.19 5.74
C THR A 18 4.16 7.69 7.09
N GLY A 19 3.37 6.90 7.83
CA GLY A 19 3.75 6.31 9.12
C GLY A 19 4.52 5.00 8.98
N PHE A 20 5.10 4.52 10.09
CA PHE A 20 5.93 3.30 10.10
C PHE A 20 5.21 2.07 9.56
N MET A 21 3.98 1.80 10.00
CA MET A 21 3.22 0.65 9.52
C MET A 21 2.71 0.86 8.10
N GLY A 22 2.18 2.05 7.80
CA GLY A 22 1.59 2.39 6.51
C GLY A 22 2.59 2.26 5.36
N ARG A 23 3.79 2.84 5.49
CA ARG A 23 4.80 2.80 4.43
C ARG A 23 5.22 1.38 4.05
N ASN A 24 5.42 0.52 5.05
CA ASN A 24 5.80 -0.88 4.83
C ASN A 24 4.66 -1.66 4.16
N ARG A 25 3.41 -1.36 4.54
CA ARG A 25 2.23 -2.00 3.95
C ARG A 25 2.03 -1.58 2.49
N ILE A 26 2.28 -0.32 2.15
CA ILE A 26 2.19 0.19 0.77
C ILE A 26 3.19 -0.56 -0.13
N VAL A 27 4.44 -0.72 0.31
CA VAL A 27 5.46 -1.49 -0.44
C VAL A 27 4.99 -2.91 -0.71
N GLU A 28 4.46 -3.60 0.29
CA GLU A 28 3.98 -4.99 0.13
C GLU A 28 2.74 -5.08 -0.78
N LEU A 29 1.83 -4.10 -0.71
CA LEU A 29 0.67 -4.05 -1.61
C LEU A 29 1.10 -3.84 -3.06
N MET A 30 2.05 -2.94 -3.32
CA MET A 30 2.62 -2.74 -4.66
C MET A 30 3.35 -4.00 -5.14
N ARG A 31 4.10 -4.68 -4.26
CA ARG A 31 4.77 -5.96 -4.58
C ARG A 31 3.79 -7.06 -4.99
N ARG A 32 2.56 -7.03 -4.47
CA ARG A 32 1.47 -7.94 -4.83
C ARG A 32 0.73 -7.52 -6.11
N GLY A 33 1.14 -6.43 -6.75
CA GLY A 33 0.56 -5.95 -8.01
C GLY A 33 -0.63 -5.03 -7.83
N HIS A 34 -0.94 -4.56 -6.61
CA HIS A 34 -2.02 -3.60 -6.40
C HIS A 34 -1.59 -2.18 -6.78
N THR A 35 -2.53 -1.39 -7.28
CA THR A 35 -2.36 0.06 -7.45
C THR A 35 -2.68 0.74 -6.14
N VAL A 36 -1.80 1.59 -5.63
CA VAL A 36 -1.97 2.21 -4.31
C VAL A 36 -1.98 3.73 -4.41
N SER A 37 -2.98 4.35 -3.81
CA SER A 37 -3.04 5.79 -3.57
C SER A 37 -2.97 6.06 -2.07
N ALA A 38 -2.14 6.98 -1.63
CA ALA A 38 -1.96 7.28 -0.21
C ALA A 38 -2.25 8.75 0.10
N LEU A 39 -2.96 8.99 1.20
CA LEU A 39 -3.14 10.34 1.72
C LEU A 39 -1.86 10.79 2.45
N ALA A 40 -1.19 11.79 1.89
CA ALA A 40 -0.10 12.51 2.54
C ALA A 40 -0.59 13.87 3.04
N ARG A 41 -0.08 14.29 4.21
CA ARG A 41 -0.18 15.68 4.65
C ARG A 41 0.91 16.51 3.97
N PRO A 42 0.69 17.81 3.73
CA PRO A 42 1.72 18.70 3.21
C PRO A 42 3.05 18.56 3.95
N GLY A 43 4.14 18.41 3.19
CA GLY A 43 5.51 18.26 3.71
C GLY A 43 5.86 16.85 4.18
N SER A 44 4.97 15.86 4.02
CA SER A 44 5.24 14.45 4.34
C SER A 44 5.22 13.52 3.12
N GLU A 45 5.04 14.06 1.91
CA GLU A 45 4.94 13.32 0.65
C GLU A 45 6.18 12.46 0.41
N GLY A 46 7.37 13.00 0.65
CA GLY A 46 8.65 12.28 0.51
C GLY A 46 8.86 11.12 1.48
N LYS A 47 7.90 10.84 2.38
CA LYS A 47 7.90 9.65 3.24
C LYS A 47 7.14 8.47 2.63
N LEU A 48 6.40 8.68 1.54
CA LEU A 48 5.78 7.60 0.78
C LEU A 48 6.84 6.86 -0.04
N PRO A 49 6.69 5.53 -0.23
CA PRO A 49 7.57 4.73 -1.07
C PRO A 49 7.35 4.97 -2.57
#